data_AF-A0A8T5W4T8-F1
#
_entry.id   AF-A0A8T5W4T8-F1
#
_cell.length_a   1.000
_cell.length_b   1.000
_cell.length_c   1.000
_cell.angle_alpha   90.00
_cell.angle_beta   90.00
_cell.angle_gamma   90.00
#
_symmetry.space_group_name_H-M   'P 1'
#
loop_
_entity.id
_entity.type
_entity.pdbx_description
1 polymer ?
#
loop_
_entity_poly.entity_id
_entity_poly.type
_entity_poly.pdbx_seq_one_letter_code
_entity_poly.pdbx_strand_id
1 'polypeptide(L)' 'MNKTYEPTWESLRSHATPRWLQDAKFGIYTHWGVYSVPAVGLMHPQV' A
#
# COMPACT_ATOMS: atom_id res chain seq x y z
N MET A 1 -1.12 -21.50 -15.28
CA MET A 1 -0.52 -22.10 -14.07
C MET A 1 -0.96 -21.29 -12.87
N ASN A 2 -1.88 -21.80 -12.05
CA ASN A 2 -2.36 -21.11 -10.85
C ASN A 2 -1.42 -21.42 -9.69
N LYS A 3 -0.66 -20.41 -9.24
CA LYS A 3 0.03 -20.45 -7.95
C LYS A 3 -0.98 -20.10 -6.87
N THR A 4 -1.24 -21.02 -5.95
CA THR A 4 -2.04 -20.76 -4.75
C THR A 4 -1.13 -20.27 -3.63
N TYR A 5 -1.53 -19.20 -2.94
CA TYR A 5 -0.81 -18.68 -1.78
C TYR A 5 -1.37 -19.25 -0.49
N GLU A 6 -0.49 -19.60 0.43
CA GLU A 6 -0.81 -20.01 1.81
C GLU A 6 -0.61 -18.81 2.76
N PRO A 7 -1.27 -18.77 3.92
CA PRO A 7 -1.11 -17.70 4.92
C PRO A 7 0.19 -17.83 5.71
N THR A 8 1.32 -18.06 5.02
CA THR A 8 2.67 -18.19 5.58
C THR A 8 3.63 -17.21 4.91
N TRP A 9 4.66 -16.78 5.63
CA TRP A 9 5.64 -15.83 5.11
C TRP A 9 6.40 -16.38 3.91
N GLU A 10 6.71 -17.67 3.92
CA GLU A 10 7.43 -18.38 2.87
C GLU A 10 6.63 -18.37 1.56
N SER A 11 5.31 -18.59 1.64
CA SER A 11 4.44 -18.56 0.47
C SER A 11 4.33 -17.16 -0.11
N LEU A 12 4.08 -16.16 0.75
CA LEU A 12 3.91 -14.75 0.33
C LEU A 12 5.18 -14.16 -0.30
N ARG A 13 6.37 -14.53 0.20
CA ARG A 13 7.67 -14.09 -0.36
C ARG A 13 7.91 -14.61 -1.79
N SER A 14 7.18 -15.61 -2.26
CA SER A 14 7.31 -16.14 -3.62
C SER A 14 6.61 -15.30 -4.69
N HIS A 15 5.93 -14.22 -4.30
CA HIS A 15 5.27 -13.28 -5.22
C HIS A 15 6.29 -12.55 -6.11
N ALA A 16 6.03 -12.52 -7.41
CA ALA A 16 6.87 -11.82 -8.37
C ALA A 16 6.39 -10.38 -8.56
N THR A 17 7.22 -9.40 -8.19
CA THR A 17 6.96 -7.99 -8.49
C THR A 17 7.14 -7.72 -9.98
N PRO A 18 6.17 -7.12 -10.68
CA PRO A 18 6.30 -6.80 -12.10
C PRO A 18 7.52 -5.92 -12.40
N ARG A 19 8.22 -6.22 -13.50
CA ARG A 19 9.47 -5.52 -13.86
C ARG A 19 9.30 -4.01 -14.00
N TRP A 20 8.20 -3.56 -14.62
CA TRP A 20 7.92 -2.14 -14.80
C TRP A 20 7.84 -1.38 -13.47
N LEU A 21 7.34 -2.01 -12.40
CA LEU A 21 7.23 -1.42 -11.07
C LEU A 21 8.61 -1.34 -10.39
N GLN A 22 9.47 -2.33 -10.61
CA GLN A 22 10.85 -2.30 -10.13
C GLN A 22 11.70 -1.26 -10.88
N ASP A 23 11.39 -1.04 -12.16
CA ASP A 23 12.07 -0.08 -13.02
C ASP A 23 11.63 1.37 -12.71
N ALA A 24 10.38 1.57 -12.26
CA ALA A 24 9.89 2.85 -11.78
C ALA A 24 10.61 3.28 -10.49
N LYS A 25 11.64 4.12 -10.61
CA LYS A 25 12.47 4.56 -9.47
C LYS A 25 11.86 5.68 -8.63
N PHE A 26 10.81 6.32 -9.14
CA PHE A 26 10.14 7.44 -8.50
C PHE A 26 8.63 7.29 -8.70
N GLY A 27 7.85 7.58 -7.65
CA GLY A 27 6.40 7.53 -7.68
C GLY A 27 5.80 8.65 -6.83
N ILE A 28 4.63 9.12 -7.24
CA ILE A 28 3.81 10.06 -6.47
C ILE A 28 2.59 9.30 -5.98
N TYR A 29 2.30 9.43 -4.69
CA TYR A 29 1.09 8.92 -4.07
C TYR A 29 0.29 10.08 -3.48
N THR A 30 -1.03 10.01 -3.57
CA THR A 30 -1.94 11.00 -3.00
C THR A 30 -2.93 10.33 -2.07
N HIS A 31 -3.06 10.85 -0.86
CA HIS A 31 -4.09 10.46 0.08
C HIS A 31 -5.32 11.39 -0.11
N TRP A 32 -6.29 10.96 -0.92
CA TRP A 32 -7.54 11.67 -1.15
C TRP A 32 -8.75 10.81 -0.81
N GLY A 33 -9.67 11.36 -0.02
CA GLY A 33 -10.92 10.71 0.37
C GLY A 33 -11.81 11.63 1.20
N VAL A 34 -12.89 11.11 1.79
CA VAL A 34 -13.84 11.93 2.58
C VAL A 34 -13.18 12.63 3.77
N TYR A 35 -12.11 12.06 4.34
CA TYR A 35 -11.27 12.71 5.36
C TYR A 35 -10.57 13.98 4.87
N SER A 36 -10.40 14.16 3.56
CA SER A 36 -9.84 15.37 2.96
C SER A 36 -10.84 16.53 2.90
N VAL A 37 -12.15 16.25 3.04
CA VAL A 37 -13.22 17.27 2.97
C VAL A 37 -13.12 18.28 4.13
N PRO A 38 -13.00 17.85 5.40
CA PRO A 38 -12.80 18.80 6.49
C PRO A 38 -11.34 19.30 6.59
N ALA A 39 -10.39 18.69 5.86
CA ALA A 39 -8.96 19.02 5.88
C ALA A 39 -8.33 19.10 7.29
N VAL A 40 -8.87 18.37 8.27
CA VAL A 40 -8.33 18.29 9.63
C VAL A 40 -7.59 16.97 9.83
N GLY A 41 -6.32 17.04 10.23
CA GLY A 41 -5.67 15.92 10.90
C GLY A 41 -6.33 15.77 12.26
N LEU A 42 -6.74 14.55 12.65
CA LEU A 42 -7.16 14.26 14.02
C LEU A 42 -5.95 14.43 14.94
N MET A 43 -5.60 15.67 15.26
CA MET A 43 -4.80 16.01 16.42
C MET A 43 -5.66 15.59 17.61
N HIS A 44 -5.18 14.56 18.31
CA HIS A 44 -5.76 14.08 19.56
C HIS A 44 -6.14 15.29 20.45
N PRO A 45 -7.41 15.49 20.82
CA PRO A 45 -7.72 16.47 21.85
C PRO A 45 -7.08 15.96 23.15
N GLN A 46 -6.13 16.70 23.71
CA GLN A 46 -5.62 16.44 25.07
C GLN A 46 -6.64 16.95 26.08
N VAL A 47 -7.79 16.28 26.16
CA VAL A 47 -8.69 16.35 27.32
C VAL A 47 -8.86 14.97 27.93
#